data_AF-Q8UWF7-F1
#
_entry.id   AF-Q8UWF7-F1
#
_cell.length_a   1.000
_cell.length_b   1.000
_cell.length_c   1.000
_cell.angle_alpha   90.00
_cell.angle_beta   90.00
_cell.angle_gamma   90.00
#
_symmetry.space_group_name_H-M   'P 1'
#
loop_
_entity.id
_entity.type
_entity.pdbx_description
1 polymer ?
#
loop_
_entity_poly.entity_id
_entity_poly.type
_entity_poly.pdbx_seq_one_letter_code
_entity_poly.pdbx_strand_id
1 'polypeptide(L)'
;VFFKGAAEGKQKYLCASRNDCTIDKLRRKNCPSCRLRKCFEAGMTLGARKLKKIGQLKSPEEDLPTQGPTDAIQCISPQSGLTFHSQLVFLNILESIEPEVVNAGHDHCQPDSAAVLLTSLNELGERQLVKVVKWAKGMPGFRNLHV
;
A
#
# COMPACT_ATOMS: atom_id res chain seq x y z
N VAL A 1 -11.42 -28.90 -7.41
CA VAL A 1 -12.06 -27.79 -8.15
C VAL A 1 -11.67 -26.43 -7.59
N PHE A 2 -11.99 -26.10 -6.32
CA PHE A 2 -11.64 -24.81 -5.71
C PHE A 2 -10.16 -24.41 -5.87
N PHE A 3 -9.23 -25.28 -5.46
CA PHE A 3 -7.79 -24.98 -5.45
C PHE A 3 -7.24 -24.54 -6.82
N LYS A 4 -7.64 -25.20 -7.92
CA LYS A 4 -7.15 -24.89 -9.26
C LYS A 4 -7.45 -23.43 -9.64
N GLY A 5 -8.71 -23.01 -9.53
CA GLY A 5 -9.10 -21.64 -9.86
C GLY A 5 -8.57 -20.61 -8.87
N ALA A 6 -8.48 -20.98 -7.59
CA ALA A 6 -8.02 -20.07 -6.55
C ALA A 6 -6.51 -19.82 -6.59
N ALA A 7 -5.70 -20.85 -6.89
CA ALA A 7 -4.26 -20.73 -6.98
C ALA A 7 -3.79 -20.08 -8.29
N GLU A 8 -4.61 -20.10 -9.35
CA GLU A 8 -4.32 -19.40 -10.63
C GLU A 8 -4.28 -17.87 -10.47
N GLY A 9 -4.62 -17.32 -9.28
CA GLY A 9 -4.43 -15.91 -8.96
C GLY A 9 -5.39 -14.94 -9.65
N LYS A 10 -6.39 -15.44 -10.39
CA LYS A 10 -7.38 -14.61 -11.11
C LYS A 10 -8.25 -13.74 -10.18
N GLN A 11 -8.33 -14.09 -8.89
CA GLN A 11 -9.09 -13.37 -7.88
C GLN A 11 -8.26 -13.29 -6.59
N LYS A 12 -8.14 -12.10 -6.00
CA LYS A 12 -7.45 -11.90 -4.72
C LYS A 12 -8.43 -12.15 -3.58
N TYR A 13 -8.18 -13.20 -2.79
CA TYR A 13 -9.00 -13.51 -1.61
C TYR A 13 -8.42 -12.84 -0.37
N LEU A 14 -9.23 -12.05 0.32
CA LEU A 14 -8.89 -11.45 1.61
C LEU A 14 -9.68 -12.14 2.72
N CYS A 15 -9.06 -12.30 3.89
CA CYS A 15 -9.77 -12.75 5.08
C CYS A 15 -10.42 -11.55 5.77
N ALA A 16 -11.68 -11.66 6.18
CA ALA A 16 -12.38 -10.61 6.92
C ALA A 16 -12.01 -10.56 8.42
N SER A 17 -11.15 -11.45 8.88
CA SER A 17 -10.71 -11.59 10.28
C SER A 17 -9.20 -11.76 10.35
N ARG A 18 -8.66 -12.55 11.29
CA ARG A 18 -7.23 -12.69 11.61
C ARG A 18 -6.47 -13.70 10.74
N ASN A 19 -6.96 -14.01 9.54
CA ASN A 19 -6.36 -15.01 8.65
C ASN A 19 -6.25 -16.44 9.22
N ASP A 20 -6.93 -16.78 10.31
CA ASP A 20 -6.85 -18.05 11.05
C ASP A 20 -8.17 -18.85 11.04
N CYS A 21 -9.10 -18.54 10.13
CA CYS A 21 -10.42 -19.15 10.09
C CYS A 21 -10.35 -20.69 10.04
N THR A 22 -11.16 -21.35 10.87
CA THR A 22 -11.35 -22.80 10.79
C THR A 22 -12.12 -23.19 9.52
N ILE A 23 -11.64 -24.21 8.82
CA ILE A 23 -12.16 -24.63 7.52
C ILE A 23 -12.79 -26.02 7.64
N ASP A 24 -14.11 -26.05 7.82
CA ASP A 24 -14.92 -27.28 7.90
C ASP A 24 -15.94 -27.36 6.76
N LYS A 25 -16.73 -28.44 6.70
CA LYS A 25 -17.77 -28.65 5.66
C LYS A 25 -18.76 -27.47 5.55
N LEU A 26 -19.12 -26.85 6.67
CA LEU A 26 -20.03 -25.72 6.76
C LEU A 26 -19.33 -24.38 6.45
N ARG A 27 -18.14 -24.16 7.02
CA ARG A 27 -17.44 -22.85 7.00
C ARG A 27 -16.49 -22.64 5.83
N ARG A 28 -16.19 -23.68 5.04
CA ARG A 28 -15.27 -23.61 3.89
C ARG A 28 -15.67 -22.65 2.77
N LYS A 29 -16.91 -22.13 2.77
CA LYS A 29 -17.36 -21.11 1.83
C LYS A 29 -17.20 -19.68 2.39
N ASN A 30 -17.09 -19.53 3.70
CA ASN A 30 -17.08 -18.23 4.37
C ASN A 30 -15.72 -17.51 4.23
N CYS A 31 -14.62 -18.25 4.17
CA CYS A 31 -13.30 -17.66 4.00
C CYS A 31 -12.47 -18.41 2.93
N PRO A 32 -12.57 -18.00 1.66
CA PRO A 32 -11.75 -18.53 0.58
C PRO A 32 -10.24 -18.32 0.80
N SER A 33 -9.84 -17.21 1.46
CA SER A 33 -8.44 -16.89 1.75
C SER A 33 -7.79 -17.95 2.66
N CYS A 34 -8.34 -18.15 3.86
CA CYS A 34 -7.83 -19.17 4.79
C CYS A 34 -7.95 -20.58 4.22
N ARG A 35 -8.98 -20.86 3.42
CA ARG A 35 -9.11 -22.16 2.73
C ARG A 35 -7.98 -22.39 1.74
N LEU A 36 -7.65 -21.39 0.91
CA LEU A 36 -6.55 -21.49 -0.05
C LEU A 36 -5.20 -21.66 0.66
N ARG A 37 -4.96 -20.89 1.73
CA ARG A 37 -3.76 -21.04 2.59
C ARG A 37 -3.63 -22.47 3.12
N LYS A 38 -4.70 -23.04 3.69
CA LYS A 38 -4.70 -24.43 4.16
C LYS A 38 -4.47 -25.45 3.05
N CYS A 39 -4.92 -25.19 1.82
CA CYS A 39 -4.60 -26.05 0.68
C CYS A 39 -3.10 -26.09 0.39
N PHE A 40 -2.41 -24.93 0.45
CA PHE A 40 -0.95 -24.88 0.29
C PHE A 40 -0.20 -25.54 1.45
N GLU A 41 -0.64 -25.33 2.69
CA GLU A 41 -0.07 -26.00 3.88
C GLU A 41 -0.20 -27.53 3.81
N ALA A 42 -1.28 -28.02 3.18
CA ALA A 42 -1.45 -29.44 2.90
C ALA A 42 -0.62 -29.95 1.70
N GLY A 43 0.25 -29.12 1.11
CA GLY A 43 1.14 -29.48 0.01
C GLY A 43 0.47 -29.50 -1.38
N MET A 44 -0.72 -28.90 -1.54
CA MET A 44 -1.33 -28.79 -2.87
C MET A 44 -0.56 -27.79 -3.73
N THR A 45 -0.22 -28.17 -4.97
CA THR A 45 0.51 -27.32 -5.93
C THR A 45 -0.16 -27.32 -7.30
N LEU A 46 -0.07 -26.19 -8.00
CA LEU A 46 -0.50 -26.08 -9.40
C LEU A 46 0.55 -26.73 -10.30
N GLY A 47 0.36 -28.01 -10.63
CA GLY A 47 1.24 -28.66 -11.61
C GLY A 47 1.73 -30.05 -11.26
N ALA A 48 1.02 -30.84 -10.44
CA ALA A 48 1.34 -32.24 -10.17
C ALA A 48 1.13 -33.17 -11.40
N ARG A 49 1.57 -32.77 -12.60
CA ARG A 49 1.81 -33.65 -13.74
C ARG A 49 3.32 -33.61 -14.05
N LYS A 50 3.96 -34.74 -13.69
CA LYS A 50 5.35 -35.15 -13.96
C LYS A 50 6.44 -34.58 -13.02
N LEU A 51 6.66 -35.29 -11.91
CA LEU A 51 8.03 -35.67 -11.55
C LEU A 51 8.03 -37.17 -11.21
N LYS A 52 8.48 -37.97 -12.18
CA LYS A 52 8.80 -39.39 -11.94
C LYS A 52 10.10 -39.45 -11.13
N LYS A 53 9.99 -39.83 -9.87
CA LYS A 53 10.88 -40.72 -9.09
C LYS A 53 12.36 -40.77 -9.48
N ILE A 54 13.22 -40.08 -8.71
CA ILE A 54 14.55 -40.51 -8.25
C ILE A 54 14.77 -39.70 -6.97
N GLY A 55 14.78 -40.26 -5.76
CA GLY A 55 15.87 -41.04 -5.18
C GLY A 55 15.95 -40.64 -3.70
N GLN A 56 16.20 -41.60 -2.86
CA GLN A 56 16.05 -41.59 -1.41
C GLN A 56 17.24 -40.88 -0.72
N LEU A 57 16.97 -40.31 0.47
CA LEU A 57 17.74 -40.48 1.73
C LEU A 57 18.43 -39.22 2.35
N LYS A 58 18.11 -39.06 3.65
CA LYS A 58 18.86 -38.46 4.80
C LYS A 58 18.53 -37.03 5.26
N SER A 59 17.78 -36.99 6.38
CA SER A 59 18.01 -36.10 7.55
C SER A 59 19.27 -36.56 8.32
N PRO A 60 19.96 -35.73 9.13
CA PRO A 60 19.53 -35.33 10.51
C PRO A 60 19.64 -33.80 10.78
N GLU A 61 18.72 -33.17 11.54
CA GLU A 61 18.86 -32.67 12.95
C GLU A 61 20.12 -31.82 13.19
N GLU A 62 20.16 -30.59 13.75
CA GLU A 62 19.49 -29.89 14.87
C GLU A 62 19.46 -28.37 14.51
N ASP A 63 18.59 -27.45 14.95
CA ASP A 63 18.32 -26.99 16.32
C ASP A 63 17.20 -25.91 16.24
N LEU A 64 16.31 -25.84 17.24
CA LEU A 64 15.30 -24.78 17.39
C LEU A 64 15.85 -23.72 18.36
N PRO A 65 15.47 -22.42 18.26
CA PRO A 65 14.30 -22.00 19.01
C PRO A 65 13.44 -20.89 18.36
N THR A 66 12.13 -21.11 18.43
CA THR A 66 11.05 -20.17 18.78
C THR A 66 11.33 -18.66 18.70
N GLN A 67 10.76 -17.96 17.70
CA GLN A 67 10.17 -16.60 17.84
C GLN A 67 9.04 -16.41 16.81
N GLY A 68 7.87 -15.96 17.26
CA GLY A 68 6.66 -15.77 16.43
C GLY A 68 6.77 -14.59 15.46
N PRO A 69 5.88 -14.49 14.45
CA PRO A 69 5.88 -13.33 13.57
C PRO A 69 5.08 -12.21 14.22
N THR A 70 5.81 -11.33 14.91
CA THR A 70 5.43 -9.92 15.06
C THR A 70 5.73 -9.25 13.72
N ASP A 71 4.80 -9.32 12.76
CA ASP A 71 4.90 -8.49 11.57
C ASP A 71 4.38 -7.09 11.90
N ALA A 72 5.34 -6.28 12.35
CA ALA A 72 5.25 -4.83 12.34
C ALA A 72 4.77 -4.37 10.96
N ILE A 73 3.87 -3.39 10.98
CA ILE A 73 3.42 -2.63 9.83
C ILE A 73 4.65 -2.14 9.09
N GLN A 74 4.99 -2.80 7.97
CA GLN A 74 6.03 -2.35 7.08
C GLN A 74 5.47 -1.12 6.36
N CYS A 75 5.74 0.04 6.94
CA CYS A 75 5.53 1.32 6.30
C CYS A 75 6.27 1.26 4.97
N ILE A 76 5.52 1.35 3.86
CA ILE A 76 6.05 1.31 2.51
C ILE A 76 6.78 2.64 2.30
N SER A 77 7.98 2.75 2.85
CA SER A 77 8.94 3.78 2.46
C SER A 77 9.77 3.18 1.33
N PRO A 78 9.68 3.69 0.09
CA PRO A 78 10.55 3.23 -0.98
C PRO A 78 11.96 3.78 -0.73
N GLN A 79 12.83 2.93 -0.19
CA GLN A 79 14.28 3.12 -0.18
C GLN A 79 14.90 1.93 -0.94
N SER A 80 15.83 2.05 -1.89
CA SER A 80 16.59 3.16 -2.44
C SER A 80 17.18 2.70 -3.78
N GLY A 81 17.21 3.59 -4.77
CA GLY A 81 17.90 3.36 -6.05
C GLY A 81 17.93 4.61 -6.93
N LEU A 82 17.96 5.80 -6.32
CA LEU A 82 18.07 7.05 -7.06
C LEU A 82 19.55 7.43 -7.16
N THR A 83 20.09 7.42 -8.37
CA THR A 83 21.42 7.96 -8.66
C THR A 83 21.47 9.45 -8.28
N PHE A 84 22.63 9.98 -7.87
CA PHE A 84 22.79 11.39 -7.47
C PHE A 84 22.19 12.37 -8.49
N HIS A 85 22.37 12.08 -9.78
CA HIS A 85 21.76 12.84 -10.88
C HIS A 85 20.21 12.87 -10.81
N SER A 86 19.58 11.74 -10.52
CA SER A 86 18.12 11.66 -10.39
C SER A 86 17.59 12.45 -9.17
N GLN A 87 18.37 12.54 -8.09
CA GLN A 87 18.03 13.36 -6.93
C GLN A 87 18.09 14.86 -7.27
N LEU A 88 19.13 15.31 -7.98
CA LEU A 88 19.25 16.71 -8.41
C LEU A 88 18.15 17.13 -9.38
N VAL A 89 17.83 16.27 -10.36
CA VAL A 89 16.73 16.53 -11.30
C VAL A 89 15.40 16.64 -10.54
N PHE A 90 15.17 15.78 -9.54
CA PHE A 90 13.97 15.83 -8.73
C PHE A 90 13.88 17.12 -7.92
N LEU A 91 14.97 17.53 -7.26
CA LEU A 91 15.02 18.79 -6.50
C LEU A 91 14.78 20.01 -7.40
N ASN A 92 15.41 20.07 -8.58
CA ASN A 92 15.18 21.16 -9.54
C ASN A 92 13.73 21.24 -9.99
N ILE A 93 13.07 20.09 -10.19
CA ILE A 93 11.63 20.07 -10.52
C ILE A 93 10.82 20.62 -9.36
N LEU A 94 11.07 20.16 -8.12
CA LEU A 94 10.35 20.62 -6.93
C LEU A 94 10.48 22.14 -6.73
N GLU A 95 11.68 22.69 -6.89
CA GLU A 95 11.94 24.13 -6.83
C GLU A 95 11.16 24.88 -7.91
N SER A 96 11.14 24.35 -9.15
CA SER A 96 10.44 25.00 -10.26
C SER A 96 8.91 25.01 -10.14
N ILE A 97 8.34 24.07 -9.38
CA ILE A 97 6.89 23.95 -9.19
C ILE A 97 6.42 24.53 -7.86
N GLU A 98 7.33 25.00 -7.00
CA GLU A 98 7.02 25.47 -5.66
C GLU A 98 5.92 26.55 -5.68
N PRO A 99 4.82 26.37 -4.92
CA PRO A 99 3.73 27.32 -4.93
C PRO A 99 4.14 28.59 -4.19
N GLU A 100 3.97 29.73 -4.85
CA GLU A 100 4.17 31.03 -4.21
C GLU A 100 3.27 31.19 -2.98
N VAL A 101 3.86 31.72 -1.91
CA VAL A 101 3.18 32.02 -0.65
C VAL A 101 1.96 32.91 -0.89
N VAL A 102 0.83 32.55 -0.30
CA VAL A 102 -0.42 33.35 -0.34
C VAL A 102 -0.69 33.84 1.07
N ASN A 103 -0.94 35.13 1.20
CA ASN A 103 -1.34 35.74 2.46
C ASN A 103 -2.86 35.91 2.51
N ALA A 104 -3.44 35.84 3.71
CA ALA A 104 -4.87 36.03 3.94
C ALA A 104 -5.34 37.45 3.61
N GLY A 105 -4.41 38.42 3.55
CA GLY A 105 -4.72 39.83 3.27
C GLY A 105 -5.50 40.51 4.39
N HIS A 106 -5.33 40.02 5.63
CA HIS A 106 -6.05 40.51 6.79
C HIS A 106 -5.69 41.97 7.10
N ASP A 107 -6.71 42.82 7.28
CA ASP A 107 -6.56 44.23 7.62
C ASP A 107 -6.59 44.43 9.14
N HIS A 108 -5.42 44.73 9.71
CA HIS A 108 -5.25 44.98 11.14
C HIS A 108 -5.93 46.28 11.63
N CYS A 109 -6.45 47.11 10.73
CA CYS A 109 -7.25 48.29 11.09
C CYS A 109 -8.72 47.96 11.39
N GLN A 110 -9.17 46.73 11.07
CA GLN A 110 -10.54 46.27 11.37
C GLN A 110 -10.57 45.44 12.66
N PRO A 111 -11.68 45.47 13.43
CA PRO A 111 -11.83 44.61 14.58
C PRO A 111 -11.94 43.14 14.17
N ASP A 112 -11.19 42.28 14.86
CA ASP A 112 -11.23 40.83 14.69
C ASP A 112 -12.58 40.26 15.15
N SER A 113 -13.49 40.08 14.19
CA SER A 113 -14.69 39.29 14.40
C SER A 113 -14.51 37.90 13.81
N ALA A 114 -15.14 36.90 14.44
CA ALA A 114 -15.10 35.52 13.94
C ALA A 114 -15.58 35.41 12.48
N ALA A 115 -16.60 36.18 12.10
CA ALA A 115 -17.12 36.20 10.74
C ALA A 115 -16.08 36.70 9.72
N VAL A 116 -15.36 37.79 10.03
CA VAL A 116 -14.33 38.36 9.14
C VAL A 116 -13.14 37.42 9.00
N LEU A 117 -12.68 36.83 10.11
CA LEU A 117 -11.57 35.88 10.09
C LEU A 117 -11.91 34.61 9.29
N LEU A 118 -13.10 34.04 9.50
CA LEU A 118 -13.55 32.85 8.76
C LEU A 118 -13.68 33.14 7.26
N THR A 119 -14.19 34.32 6.89
CA THR A 119 -14.30 34.72 5.49
C THR A 119 -12.92 34.84 4.85
N SER A 120 -11.98 35.53 5.52
CA SER A 120 -10.60 35.67 5.04
C SER A 120 -9.87 34.32 4.91
N LEU A 121 -10.08 33.39 5.85
CA LEU A 121 -9.54 32.04 5.78
C LEU A 121 -10.13 31.22 4.63
N ASN A 122 -11.45 31.31 4.38
CA ASN A 122 -12.08 30.64 3.24
C ASN A 122 -11.53 31.17 1.91
N GLU A 123 -11.44 32.49 1.75
CA GLU A 123 -10.88 33.11 0.55
C GLU A 123 -9.39 32.75 0.35
N LEU A 124 -8.63 32.64 1.44
CA LEU A 124 -7.26 32.13 1.39
C LEU A 124 -7.23 30.67 0.92
N GLY A 125 -8.09 29.82 1.49
CA GLY A 125 -8.19 28.40 1.15
C GLY A 125 -8.51 28.17 -0.32
N GLU A 126 -9.46 28.92 -0.88
CA GLU A 126 -9.80 28.85 -2.30
C GLU A 126 -8.60 29.19 -3.20
N ARG A 127 -7.88 30.27 -2.90
CA ARG A 127 -6.68 30.68 -3.64
C ARG A 127 -5.55 29.66 -3.51
N GLN A 128 -5.34 29.11 -2.31
CA GLN A 128 -4.34 28.08 -2.07
C GLN A 128 -4.67 26.78 -2.80
N LEU A 129 -5.94 26.37 -2.85
CA LEU A 129 -6.35 25.13 -3.51
C LEU A 129 -5.96 25.12 -5.00
N VAL A 130 -6.14 26.23 -5.70
CA VAL A 130 -5.71 26.37 -7.10
C VAL A 130 -4.20 26.19 -7.25
N LYS A 131 -3.41 26.81 -6.36
CA LYS A 131 -1.94 26.68 -6.36
C LYS A 131 -1.50 25.24 -6.04
N VAL A 132 -2.11 24.59 -5.05
CA VAL A 132 -1.82 23.22 -4.65
C VAL A 132 -2.16 22.23 -5.77
N VAL A 133 -3.29 22.40 -6.46
CA VAL A 133 -3.65 21.55 -7.60
C VAL A 133 -2.64 21.71 -8.75
N LYS A 134 -2.19 22.94 -9.02
CA LYS A 134 -1.16 23.19 -10.03
C LYS A 134 0.18 22.54 -9.64
N TRP A 135 0.59 22.69 -8.38
CA TRP A 135 1.77 22.04 -7.82
C TRP A 135 1.69 20.52 -7.96
N ALA A 136 0.58 19.91 -7.54
CA ALA A 136 0.38 18.47 -7.63
C ALA A 136 0.48 17.95 -9.07
N LYS A 137 -0.07 18.67 -10.05
CA LYS A 137 0.07 18.32 -11.48
C LYS A 137 1.51 18.39 -11.99
N GLY A 138 2.35 19.23 -11.38
CA GLY A 138 3.78 19.34 -11.68
C GLY A 138 4.63 18.24 -11.03
N MET A 139 4.11 17.53 -10.03
CA MET A 139 4.84 16.46 -9.34
C MET A 139 5.14 15.27 -10.28
N PRO A 140 6.40 14.84 -10.39
CA PRO A 140 6.78 13.66 -11.18
C PRO A 140 5.98 12.42 -10.76
N GLY A 141 5.35 11.74 -11.72
CA GLY A 141 4.58 10.52 -11.50
C GLY A 141 3.12 10.73 -11.04
N PHE A 142 2.74 11.93 -10.60
CA PHE A 142 1.37 12.20 -10.12
C PHE A 142 0.30 11.95 -11.19
N ARG A 143 0.58 12.32 -12.45
CA ARG A 143 -0.37 12.13 -13.59
C ARG A 143 -0.57 10.67 -13.99
N ASN A 144 0.30 9.76 -13.54
CA ASN A 144 0.24 8.33 -13.85
C ASN A 144 -0.55 7.54 -12.80
N LEU A 145 -0.92 8.18 -11.69
CA LEU A 145 -1.80 7.60 -10.70
C LEU A 145 -3.20 7.48 -11.32
N HIS A 146 -3.76 6.28 -11.30
CA HIS A 146 -5.15 6.07 -11.69
C HIS A 146 -6.04 6.61 -10.56
N VAL A 147 -6.98 7.48 -10.93
CA VAL A 147 -8.03 8.01 -10.07
C VAL A 147 -9.24 7.09 -10.11
#